data_AF-A0A1B8Y916-F1
#
_entry.id   AF-A0A1B8Y916-F1
#
_cell.length_a   1.000
_cell.length_b   1.000
_cell.length_c   1.000
_cell.angle_alpha   90.00
_cell.angle_beta   90.00
_cell.angle_gamma   90.00
#
_symmetry.space_group_name_H-M   'P 1'
#
loop_
_entity.id
_entity.type
_entity.pdbx_description
1 polymer ?
#
loop_
_entity_poly.entity_id
_entity_poly.type
_entity_poly.pdbx_seq_one_letter_code
_entity_poly.pdbx_strand_id
1 'polypeptide(L)' 'GVVLVDPEYLKERKVFVTLTCAFRYGREDLDVLGLTFRKDLFVANIQAFPPVPEEKKPLTRLQERLIKKLGEHAYPFTFE' A
#
# COMPACT_ATOMS: atom_id res chain seq x y z
N GLY A 1 -3.83 7.24 -0.85
CA GLY A 1 -2.83 7.68 -1.85
C GLY A 1 -3.23 7.24 -3.25
N VAL A 2 -2.29 7.33 -4.19
CA VAL A 2 -2.41 6.80 -5.57
C VAL A 2 -1.10 6.06 -5.91
N VAL A 3 -1.19 4.91 -6.56
CA VAL A 3 -0.06 4.14 -7.10
C VAL A 3 -0.08 4.25 -8.62
N LEU A 4 1.04 4.68 -9.22
CA LEU A 4 1.23 4.59 -10.66
C LEU A 4 1.81 3.23 -11.00
N VAL A 5 1.20 2.58 -11.97
CA VAL A 5 1.50 1.21 -12.38
C VAL A 5 2.00 1.22 -13.82
N ASP A 6 2.98 0.36 -14.11
CA ASP A 6 3.39 0.04 -15.49
C ASP A 6 2.79 -1.32 -15.89
N PRO A 7 1.80 -1.35 -16.79
CA PRO A 7 1.17 -2.60 -17.25
C PRO A 7 2.12 -3.53 -18.01
N GLU A 8 3.06 -2.98 -18.78
CA GLU A 8 4.01 -3.77 -19.58
C GLU A 8 4.95 -4.56 -18.67
N TYR A 9 5.35 -3.94 -17.56
CA TYR A 9 6.16 -4.58 -16.53
C TYR A 9 5.37 -5.63 -15.73
N LEU A 10 4.13 -5.31 -15.34
CA LEU A 10 3.35 -6.18 -14.45
C LEU A 10 2.86 -7.47 -15.08
N LYS A 11 2.51 -7.47 -16.37
CA LYS A 11 1.88 -8.61 -17.04
C LYS A 11 0.64 -9.07 -16.24
N GLU A 12 0.65 -10.28 -15.68
CA GLU A 12 -0.47 -10.85 -14.91
C GLU A 12 -0.33 -10.68 -13.38
N ARG A 13 0.62 -9.86 -12.92
CA ARG A 13 0.85 -9.66 -11.48
C ARG A 13 -0.13 -8.65 -10.88
N LYS A 14 -0.41 -8.86 -9.60
CA LYS A 14 -1.26 -7.99 -8.79
C LYS A 14 -0.41 -6.99 -8.00
N VAL A 15 -0.97 -5.81 -7.75
CA VAL A 15 -0.38 -4.78 -6.89
C VAL A 15 -1.22 -4.65 -5.64
N PHE A 16 -0.57 -4.78 -4.49
CA PHE A 16 -1.18 -4.61 -3.19
C PHE A 16 -0.53 -3.43 -2.46
N VAL A 17 -1.33 -2.75 -1.66
CA VAL A 17 -0.86 -1.75 -0.70
C VAL A 17 -1.18 -2.26 0.69
N THR A 18 -0.20 -2.20 1.58
CA THR A 18 -0.33 -2.67 2.96
C THR A 18 -0.04 -1.53 3.93
N LEU A 19 -0.94 -1.32 4.88
CA LEU A 19 -0.71 -0.49 6.06
C LEU A 19 -0.46 -1.40 7.25
N THR A 20 0.73 -1.29 7.84
CA THR A 20 1.11 -2.05 9.04
C THR A 20 1.43 -1.11 10.18
N CYS A 21 0.68 -1.23 11.27
CA CYS A 21 1.06 -0.67 12.56
C CYS A 21 1.80 -1.76 13.34
N ALA A 22 3.07 -1.53 13.67
CA ALA A 22 3.88 -2.48 14.41
C ALA A 22 4.53 -1.80 15.61
N PHE A 23 4.47 -2.46 16.76
CA PHE A 23 5.30 -2.15 17.91
C PHE A 23 6.63 -2.88 17.75
N ARG A 24 7.73 -2.15 17.80
CA ARG A 24 9.08 -2.70 17.75
C ARG A 24 9.84 -2.28 19.01
N TYR A 25 10.50 -3.24 19.64
CA TYR A 25 11.35 -3.05 20.79
C TYR A 25 12.63 -3.87 20.63
N GLY A 26 13.78 -3.24 20.87
CA GLY A 26 15.10 -3.80 20.60
C GLY A 26 16.02 -2.74 19.97
N ARG A 27 17.29 -3.07 19.75
CA ARG A 27 18.23 -2.20 19.02
C ARG A 27 18.00 -2.30 17.52
N GLU A 28 18.26 -1.20 16.80
CA GLU A 28 18.17 -1.16 15.32
C GLU A 28 19.36 -1.85 14.63
N ASP A 29 20.45 -2.10 15.36
CA ASP A 29 21.73 -2.59 14.80
C ASP A 29 21.89 -4.11 14.93
N LEU A 30 22.44 -4.73 13.88
CA LEU A 30 22.43 -6.16 13.56
C LEU A 30 23.30 -7.10 14.43
N ASP A 31 24.11 -6.59 15.38
CA ASP A 31 25.18 -7.39 16.02
C ASP A 31 25.05 -7.58 17.54
N VAL A 32 23.83 -7.71 18.07
CA VAL A 32 23.68 -8.19 19.46
C VAL A 32 22.61 -9.28 19.50
N LEU A 33 23.02 -10.48 19.92
CA LEU A 33 22.14 -11.53 20.43
C LEU A 33 21.28 -10.96 21.57
N GLY A 34 20.16 -10.35 21.22
CA GLY A 34 19.26 -9.63 22.10
C GLY A 34 17.86 -9.60 21.50
N LEU A 35 16.86 -9.80 22.35
CA LEU A 35 15.45 -10.00 22.01
C LEU A 35 14.91 -8.87 21.11
N THR A 36 14.92 -9.07 19.79
CA THR A 36 14.19 -8.21 18.85
C THR A 36 12.72 -8.58 18.93
N PHE A 37 11.93 -7.76 19.60
CA PHE A 37 10.49 -7.95 19.68
C PHE A 37 9.81 -7.07 18.64
N ARG A 38 9.11 -7.70 17.70
CA ARG A 38 8.19 -7.01 16.78
C ARG A 38 6.82 -7.64 16.94
N LYS A 39 5.82 -6.81 17.21
CA LYS A 39 4.42 -7.21 17.22
C LYS A 39 3.66 -6.31 16.26
N ASP A 40 3.10 -6.92 15.22
CA ASP A 40 2.18 -6.22 14.33
C ASP A 40 0.84 -6.08 15.09
N LEU A 41 0.44 -4.83 15.35
CA LEU A 41 -0.77 -4.47 16.09
C LEU A 41 -1.98 -4.36 15.16
N PHE A 42 -1.74 -3.92 13.92
CA PHE A 42 -2.77 -3.77 12.90
C PHE A 42 -2.15 -3.99 11.52
N VAL A 43 -2.87 -4.72 10.66
CA VAL A 43 -2.50 -4.94 9.27
C VAL A 43 -3.75 -4.77 8.42
N ALA A 44 -3.69 -3.84 7.46
CA ALA A 44 -4.70 -3.69 6.42
C ALA A 44 -4.06 -3.86 5.05
N ASN A 45 -4.73 -4.62 4.18
CA ASN A 45 -4.28 -4.92 2.83
C ASN A 45 -5.37 -4.51 1.84
N ILE A 46 -4.98 -3.84 0.76
CA ILE A 46 -5.88 -3.43 -0.34
C ILE A 46 -5.25 -3.86 -1.66
N GLN A 47 -6.06 -4.40 -2.57
CA GLN A 47 -5.63 -4.70 -3.94
C GLN A 47 -5.82 -3.46 -4.82
N ALA A 48 -4.72 -2.79 -5.17
CA ALA A 48 -4.76 -1.61 -6.04
C ALA A 48 -4.90 -1.97 -7.52
N PHE A 49 -4.28 -3.07 -7.97
CA PHE A 49 -4.39 -3.57 -9.34
C PHE A 49 -4.43 -5.11 -9.37
N PRO A 50 -5.31 -5.73 -10.17
CA PRO A 50 -6.44 -5.11 -10.86
C PRO A 50 -7.49 -4.57 -9.86
N PRO A 51 -8.22 -3.49 -10.19
CA PRO A 51 -9.19 -2.89 -9.27
C PRO A 51 -10.35 -3.85 -8.99
N VAL A 52 -10.69 -4.05 -7.71
CA VAL A 52 -11.81 -4.90 -7.27
C VAL A 52 -13.09 -4.05 -7.24
N PRO A 53 -14.18 -4.43 -7.93
CA PRO A 53 -15.40 -3.62 -8.02
C PRO A 53 -16.05 -3.29 -6.67
N GLU A 54 -15.98 -4.23 -5.73
CA GLU A 54 -16.61 -4.15 -4.40
C GLU A 54 -15.89 -3.16 -3.46
N GLU A 55 -14.65 -2.79 -3.76
CA GLU A 55 -13.81 -1.91 -2.92
C GLU A 55 -13.77 -0.45 -3.41
N LYS A 56 -14.66 -0.05 -4.33
CA LYS A 56 -14.71 1.32 -4.84
C LYS A 56 -15.20 2.32 -3.78
N LYS A 57 -14.25 2.84 -3.01
CA LYS A 57 -14.47 3.96 -2.08
C LYS A 57 -14.55 5.30 -2.82
N PRO A 58 -15.26 6.30 -2.26
CA PRO A 58 -15.26 7.65 -2.81
C PRO A 58 -13.83 8.23 -2.82
N LEU A 59 -13.49 8.89 -3.92
CA LEU A 59 -12.17 9.50 -4.08
C LEU A 59 -12.06 10.81 -3.32
N THR A 60 -10.87 11.06 -2.76
CA THR A 60 -10.52 12.37 -2.22
C THR A 60 -10.15 13.34 -3.35
N ARG A 61 -10.31 14.65 -3.11
CA ARG A 61 -9.93 15.71 -4.06
C ARG A 61 -8.46 15.61 -4.52
N LEU A 62 -7.57 15.13 -3.66
CA LEU A 62 -6.16 14.91 -4.01
C LEU A 62 -6.01 13.72 -4.99
N GLN A 63 -6.68 12.61 -4.72
CA GLN A 63 -6.65 11.44 -5.59
C GLN A 63 -7.18 11.77 -6.98
N GLU A 64 -8.29 12.50 -7.09
CA GLU A 64 -8.83 12.95 -8.38
C GLU A 64 -7.83 13.76 -9.19
N ARG A 65 -7.13 14.71 -8.55
CA ARG A 65 -6.10 15.52 -9.20
C ARG A 65 -4.90 14.69 -9.65
N LEU A 66 -4.47 13.75 -8.83
CA LEU A 66 -3.34 12.88 -9.15
C LEU A 66 -3.66 11.92 -10.29
N ILE A 67 -4.84 11.30 -10.28
CA ILE A 67 -5.27 10.41 -11.38
C ILE A 67 -5.34 11.19 -12.69
N LYS A 68 -5.94 12.40 -12.68
CA LYS A 68 -5.96 13.27 -13.88
C LYS A 68 -4.57 13.67 -14.36
N LYS A 69 -3.60 13.83 -13.46
CA LYS A 69 -2.22 14.23 -13.79
C LYS A 69 -1.34 13.06 -14.26
N LEU A 70 -1.52 11.88 -13.66
CA LEU A 70 -0.66 10.71 -13.85
C LEU A 70 -1.18 9.76 -14.94
N GLY A 71 -2.44 9.89 -15.34
CA GLY A 71 -3.04 9.12 -16.43
C GLY A 71 -3.75 7.84 -15.98
N GLU A 72 -4.04 6.98 -16.95
CA GLU A 72 -4.97 5.84 -16.80
C GLU A 72 -4.45 4.71 -15.91
N HIS A 73 -3.14 4.62 -15.71
CA HIS A 73 -2.51 3.59 -14.86
C HIS A 73 -2.29 4.05 -13.41
N ALA A 74 -3.00 5.10 -12.99
CA ALA A 74 -2.95 5.62 -11.63
C ALA A 74 -4.11 5.06 -10.79
N TYR A 75 -3.82 4.17 -9.85
CA TYR A 75 -4.80 3.45 -9.04
C TYR A 75 -4.89 4.01 -7.62
N PRO A 76 -6.07 4.47 -7.15
CA PRO A 76 -6.24 5.00 -5.81
C PRO A 76 -6.31 3.89 -4.74
N PHE A 77 -5.84 4.21 -3.53
CA PHE A 77 -6.03 3.37 -2.34
C PHE A 77 -6.29 4.25 -1.10
N THR A 78 -7.07 3.76 -0.14
CA THR A 78 -7.40 4.47 1.10
C THR A 78 -7.58 3.49 2.25
N PHE A 79 -6.89 3.71 3.37
CA PHE A 79 -7.10 2.98 4.63
C PHE A 79 -7.93 3.83 5.59
N GLU A 80 -8.68 3.17 6.48
CA GLU A 80 -9.44 3.77 7.58
C GLU A 80 -8.81 3.41 8.92
#